data_AF-A0A448WGJ4-F1
#
_entry.id   AF-A0A448WGJ4-F1
#
_cell.length_a   1.000
_cell.length_b   1.000
_cell.length_c   1.000
_cell.angle_alpha   90.00
_cell.angle_beta   90.00
_cell.angle_gamma   90.00
#
_symmetry.space_group_name_H-M   'P 1'
#
loop_
_entity.id
_entity.type
_entity.pdbx_description
1 polymer ?
#
loop_
_entity_poly.entity_id
_entity_poly.type
_entity_poly.pdbx_seq_one_letter_code
_entity_poly.pdbx_strand_id
1 'polypeptide(L)' 'MKKMDHMKPLHIFLRQEVDRMQRVITSVRTTLVDLKLAIDGTIIMSENLRDALDNMFDARIPSSWRRVRN' A
#
# COMPACT_ATOMS: atom_id res chain seq x y z
N MET A 1 32.84 10.30 13.46
CA MET A 1 31.80 9.24 13.52
C MET A 1 30.83 9.58 14.66
N LYS A 2 29.87 10.50 14.42
CA LYS A 2 28.87 10.86 15.44
C LYS A 2 27.88 9.70 15.52
N LYS A 3 28.12 8.81 16.49
CA LYS A 3 27.16 7.80 16.92
C LYS A 3 25.85 8.53 17.15
N MET A 4 24.80 8.02 16.51
CA MET A 4 23.42 8.42 16.68
C MET A 4 23.16 8.58 18.17
N ASP A 5 23.25 9.83 18.63
CA ASP A 5 23.00 10.19 20.01
C ASP A 5 21.52 9.89 20.23
N HIS A 6 21.28 8.68 20.74
CA HIS A 6 20.03 8.14 21.23
C HIS A 6 18.86 8.65 20.40
N MET A 7 18.59 8.00 19.25
CA MET A 7 17.44 8.27 18.40
C MET A 7 16.24 8.62 19.28
N LYS A 8 15.94 9.93 19.40
CA LYS A 8 14.89 10.41 20.28
C LYS A 8 13.64 9.61 19.94
N PRO A 9 12.84 9.12 20.89
CA PRO A 9 11.69 8.26 20.61
C PRO A 9 10.81 8.76 19.46
N LEU A 10 10.69 10.09 19.32
CA LEU A 10 10.04 10.77 18.20
C LEU A 10 10.66 10.48 16.82
N HIS A 11 11.99 10.44 16.70
CA HIS A 11 12.66 10.15 15.42
C HIS A 11 12.45 8.70 14.98
N ILE A 12 12.44 7.75 15.93
CA ILE A 12 12.11 6.34 15.65
C ILE A 12 10.67 6.23 15.17
N PHE A 13 9.74 6.87 15.88
CA PHE A 13 8.33 6.89 15.52
C PHE A 13 8.09 7.49 14.13
N LEU A 14 8.72 8.65 13.84
CA LEU A 14 8.61 9.29 12.53
C LEU A 14 9.08 8.38 11.40
N ARG A 15 10.22 7.70 11.59
CA ARG A 15 10.73 6.76 10.58
C ARG A 15 9.77 5.58 10.38
N GLN A 16 9.23 5.02 11.46
CA GLN A 16 8.24 3.94 11.37
C GLN A 16 6.97 4.37 10.65
N GLU A 17 6.47 5.57 10.92
CA GLU A 17 5.29 6.11 10.23
C GLU A 17 5.57 6.39 8.74
N VAL A 18 6.75 6.92 8.39
CA VAL A 18 7.14 7.07 6.99
C VAL A 18 7.23 5.72 6.27
N ASP A 19 7.86 4.73 6.90
CA ASP A 19 7.96 3.38 6.34
C ASP A 19 6.57 2.74 6.16
N ARG A 20 5.67 2.94 7.13
CA ARG A 20 4.27 2.49 7.06
C ARG A 20 3.53 3.15 5.91
N MET A 21 3.61 4.47 5.79
CA MET A 21 2.97 5.22 4.69
C MET A 21 3.53 4.79 3.33
N GLN A 22 4.83 4.55 3.23
CA GLN A 22 5.45 4.07 2.00
C GLN A 22 4.93 2.69 1.58
N ARG A 23 4.73 1.76 2.52
CA ARG A 23 4.13 0.45 2.23
C ARG A 23 2.70 0.56 1.70
N VAL A 24 1.89 1.44 2.29
CA VAL A 24 0.53 1.71 1.83
C VAL A 24 0.56 2.26 0.40
N ILE A 25 1.39 3.28 0.14
CA ILE A 25 1.52 3.89 -1.20
C ILE A 25 1.95 2.84 -2.24
N THR A 26 2.93 2.02 -1.91
CA THR A 26 3.40 0.96 -2.80
C THR A 26 2.28 -0.05 -3.09
N SER A 27 1.56 -0.51 -2.05
CA SER A 27 0.44 -1.43 -2.23
C SER A 27 -0.65 -0.88 -3.14
N VAL A 28 -1.06 0.38 -2.95
CA VAL A 28 -2.05 1.05 -3.80
C VAL A 28 -1.57 1.13 -5.24
N ARG A 29 -0.32 1.58 -5.46
CA ARG A 29 0.27 1.70 -6.80
C ARG A 29 0.30 0.36 -7.52
N THR A 30 0.75 -0.70 -6.85
CA THR A 30 0.78 -2.05 -7.43
C THR A 30 -0.63 -2.50 -7.82
N THR A 31 -1.62 -2.38 -6.93
CA THR A 31 -3.01 -2.75 -7.23
C THR A 31 -3.54 -2.01 -8.45
N LEU A 32 -3.31 -0.70 -8.56
CA LEU A 32 -3.81 0.10 -9.69
C LEU A 32 -3.13 -0.23 -11.02
N VAL A 33 -1.82 -0.51 -11.00
CA VAL A 33 -1.07 -0.94 -12.20
C VAL A 33 -1.56 -2.31 -12.67
N ASP A 34 -1.68 -3.26 -11.75
CA ASP A 34 -2.15 -4.61 -12.07
C ASP A 34 -3.60 -4.60 -12.54
N LEU A 35 -4.45 -3.76 -11.96
CA LEU A 35 -5.84 -3.60 -12.40
C LEU A 35 -5.91 -3.11 -13.86
N LYS A 36 -5.06 -2.14 -14.23
CA LYS A 36 -4.98 -1.67 -15.62
C LYS A 36 -4.56 -2.81 -16.56
N LEU A 37 -3.51 -3.55 -16.21
CA LEU A 37 -3.05 -4.69 -17.01
C LEU A 37 -4.10 -5.79 -17.12
N ALA A 38 -4.88 -6.02 -16.07
CA ALA A 38 -5.94 -7.02 -16.05
C ALA A 38 -7.13 -6.62 -16.93
N ILE A 39 -7.49 -5.33 -16.93
CA ILE A 39 -8.52 -4.76 -17.82
C ILE A 39 -8.08 -4.85 -19.28
N ASP A 40 -6.80 -4.55 -19.56
CA ASP A 40 -6.20 -4.67 -20.89
C ASP A 40 -6.01 -6.15 -21.33
N GLY A 41 -6.33 -7.12 -20.48
CA GLY A 41 -6.21 -8.56 -20.76
C GLY A 41 -4.78 -9.08 -20.76
N THR A 42 -3.81 -8.29 -20.29
CA THR A 42 -2.39 -8.67 -20.23
C THR A 42 -2.09 -9.61 -19.05
N ILE A 43 -2.79 -9.44 -17.92
CA ILE A 43 -2.73 -10.36 -16.77
C ILE A 43 -4.12 -10.86 -16.39
N ILE A 44 -4.18 -11.95 -15.62
CA ILE A 44 -5.45 -12.51 -15.16
C ILE A 44 -6.05 -11.63 -14.06
N MET A 45 -7.33 -11.28 -14.21
CA MET A 45 -8.12 -10.62 -13.16
C MET A 45 -8.28 -11.56 -11.96
N SER A 46 -7.41 -11.41 -10.96
CA SER A 46 -7.51 -12.14 -9.70
C SER A 46 -8.68 -11.66 -8.85
N GLU A 47 -9.10 -12.47 -7.87
CA GLU A 47 -10.15 -12.11 -6.91
C GLU A 47 -9.83 -10.81 -6.16
N ASN A 48 -8.55 -10.61 -5.79
CA ASN A 48 -8.11 -9.37 -5.14
C ASN A 48 -8.24 -8.14 -6.04
N LEU A 49 -7.97 -8.28 -7.35
CA LEU A 49 -8.14 -7.18 -8.30
C LEU A 49 -9.61 -6.87 -8.56
N ARG A 50 -10.46 -7.90 -8.60
CA ARG A 50 -11.90 -7.73 -8.70
C ARG A 50 -12.49 -7.04 -7.47
N ASP A 51 -12.13 -7.49 -6.25
CA ASP A 51 -12.51 -6.80 -5.01
C ASP A 51 -12.04 -5.34 -5.00
N ALA A 52 -10.81 -5.08 -5.47
CA ALA A 52 -10.31 -3.72 -5.56
C ALA A 52 -11.12 -2.86 -6.54
N LEU A 53 -11.47 -3.40 -7.71
CA LEU A 53 -12.29 -2.73 -8.71
C LEU A 53 -13.68 -2.40 -8.17
N ASP A 54 -14.37 -3.39 -7.59
CA ASP A 54 -15.73 -3.24 -7.07
C ASP A 54 -15.76 -2.22 -5.93
N ASN A 55 -14.81 -2.31 -4.99
CA ASN A 55 -14.71 -1.33 -3.91
C ASN A 55 -14.44 0.08 -4.45
N MET A 56 -13.55 0.25 -5.43
CA MET A 56 -13.28 1.57 -6.02
C MET A 56 -14.51 2.13 -6.73
N PHE A 57 -15.27 1.29 -7.43
CA PHE A 57 -16.52 1.68 -8.08
C PHE A 57 -17.57 2.15 -7.04
N ASP A 58 -17.66 1.46 -5.91
CA ASP A 58 -18.54 1.81 -4.78
C ASP A 58 -17.99 2.94 -3.87
N ALA A 59 -16.89 3.60 -4.24
CA ALA A 59 -16.18 4.58 -3.42
C ALA A 59 -15.77 4.06 -2.02
N ARG A 60 -15.49 2.76 -1.92
CA ARG A 60 -14.99 2.04 -0.74
C ARG A 60 -13.51 1.74 -0.86
N ILE A 61 -12.86 1.50 0.28
CA ILE A 61 -11.44 1.14 0.35
C ILE A 61 -11.30 -0.38 0.16
N PRO A 62 -10.52 -0.87 -0.82
CA PRO A 62 -10.19 -2.28 -0.96
C PRO A 62 -9.70 -2.93 0.34
N SER A 63 -10.13 -4.17 0.58
CA SER A 63 -9.79 -4.93 1.79
C SER A 63 -8.28 -5.14 1.94
N SER A 64 -7.58 -5.32 0.81
CA SER A 64 -6.13 -5.48 0.71
C SER A 64 -5.35 -4.28 1.24
N TRP A 65 -5.83 -3.06 1.01
CA TRP A 65 -5.15 -1.83 1.45
C TRP A 65 -5.31 -1.58 2.95
N ARG A 66 -6.42 -2.06 3.55
CA ARG A 66 -6.66 -1.94 4.99
C ARG A 66 -5.75 -2.83 5.83
N ARG A 67 -5.17 -3.88 5.24
CA ARG A 67 -4.38 -4.90 5.95
C ARG A 67 -2.87 -4.66 5.93
N VAL A 68 -2.40 -3.50 5.50
CA VAL A 68 -0.97 -3.15 5.57
C VAL A 68 -0.56 -3.00 7.03
N ARG A 69 -0.06 -4.08 7.63
CA ARG A 69 0.38 -4.15 9.04
C ARG A 69 1.85 -3.74 9.18
N ASN A 70 2.20 -3.16 10.34
CA ASN A 70 3.57 -2.84 10.74
C ASN A 70 4.45 -4.08 10.89
#